data_AF-A0A286ATI4-F1
#
_entry.id   AF-A0A286ATI4-F1
#
_cell.length_a   1.000
_cell.length_b   1.000
_cell.length_c   1.000
_cell.angle_alpha   90.00
_cell.angle_beta   90.00
_cell.angle_gamma   90.00
#
_symmetry.space_group_name_H-M   'P 1'
#
loop_
_entity.id
_entity.type
_entity.pdbx_description
1 polymer ?
#
loop_
_entity_poly.entity_id
_entity_poly.type
_entity_poly.pdbx_seq_one_letter_code
_entity_poly.pdbx_strand_id
1 'polypeptide(L)' 'MHITTSRPFRCHYRHAVPGQAPIALFIQLRARDADAARRLAESAVGRLVDRVEPAPFPLPFPTTNPAKEV' A
#
# COMPACT_ATOMS: atom_id res chain seq x y z
N MET A 1 -6.54 5.70 27.96
CA MET A 1 -6.75 5.68 26.51
C MET A 1 -5.42 5.34 25.83
N HIS A 2 -5.18 4.08 25.50
CA HIS A 2 -3.95 3.68 24.78
C HIS A 2 -4.08 4.16 23.33
N ILE A 3 -3.48 5.31 23.00
CA ILE A 3 -3.32 5.73 21.62
C ILE A 3 -2.29 4.77 21.02
N THR A 4 -2.73 3.66 20.45
CA THR A 4 -1.85 2.79 19.67
C THR A 4 -1.51 3.56 18.40
N THR A 5 -0.33 4.16 18.36
CA THR A 5 0.12 4.97 17.24
C THR A 5 0.25 4.09 16.00
N SER A 6 -0.73 4.14 15.10
CA SER A 6 -0.68 3.44 13.82
C SER A 6 -0.12 4.35 12.73
N ARG A 7 0.87 3.86 11.98
CA ARG A 7 1.53 4.54 10.87
C ARG A 7 1.10 3.94 9.53
N PRO A 8 1.01 4.74 8.46
CA PRO A 8 0.69 4.25 7.12
C PRO A 8 1.86 3.46 6.50
N PHE A 9 1.53 2.37 5.83
CA PHE A 9 2.46 1.49 5.10
C PHE A 9 1.90 1.16 3.73
N ARG A 10 2.80 1.05 2.75
CA ARG A 10 2.52 0.51 1.43
C ARG A 10 3.08 -0.90 1.34
N CYS A 11 2.21 -1.88 1.14
CA CYS A 11 2.57 -3.29 1.00
C CYS A 11 2.46 -3.66 -0.48
N HIS A 12 3.57 -4.04 -1.09
CA HIS A 12 3.68 -4.43 -2.50
C HIS A 12 3.56 -5.94 -2.65
N TYR A 13 2.84 -6.36 -3.69
CA TYR A 13 2.67 -7.76 -4.05
C TYR A 13 3.35 -8.03 -5.38
N ARG A 14 4.01 -9.18 -5.47
CA ARG A 14 4.37 -9.74 -6.77
C ARG A 14 3.18 -10.47 -7.34
N HIS A 15 2.52 -9.85 -8.32
CA HIS A 15 1.58 -10.55 -9.18
C HIS A 15 2.33 -11.16 -10.37
N ALA A 16 3.06 -12.25 -10.12
CA ALA A 16 3.67 -13.02 -11.21
C ALA A 16 2.70 -14.14 -11.63
N VAL A 17 1.77 -13.82 -12.54
CA VAL A 17 1.00 -14.84 -13.25
C VAL A 17 1.68 -15.07 -14.61
N PRO A 18 2.15 -16.29 -14.91
CA PRO A 18 2.72 -16.59 -16.22
C PRO A 18 1.74 -16.21 -17.34
N GLY A 19 2.21 -15.41 -18.30
CA GLY A 19 1.39 -14.93 -19.43
C GLY A 19 0.63 -13.61 -19.20
N GLN A 20 0.71 -12.99 -18.02
CA GLN A 20 0.19 -11.65 -17.78
C GLN A 20 1.32 -10.63 -17.65
N ALA A 21 1.06 -9.39 -18.13
CA ALA A 21 1.96 -8.28 -17.90
C ALA A 21 2.14 -8.06 -16.39
N PRO A 22 3.36 -7.75 -15.89
CA PRO A 22 3.58 -7.52 -14.48
C PRO A 22 2.78 -6.30 -14.01
N ILE A 23 1.69 -6.53 -13.28
CA ILE A 23 0.93 -5.46 -12.65
C ILE A 23 1.52 -5.21 -11.27
N ALA A 24 2.10 -4.02 -11.07
CA ALA A 24 2.55 -3.57 -9.76
C ALA A 24 1.33 -3.29 -8.88
N LEU A 25 0.94 -4.28 -8.08
CA LEU A 25 -0.16 -4.15 -7.12
C LEU A 25 0.43 -3.79 -5.74
N PHE A 26 -0.14 -2.76 -5.12
CA PHE A 26 0.12 -2.44 -3.72
C PHE A 26 -1.19 -2.15 -3.01
N ILE A 27 -1.21 -2.36 -1.70
CA ILE A 27 -2.24 -1.78 -0.83
C ILE A 27 -1.60 -0.81 0.15
N GLN A 28 -2.37 0.18 0.57
CA GLN A 28 -2.01 1.07 1.66
C GLN A 28 -2.89 0.77 2.87
N LEU A 29 -2.27 0.60 4.03
CA LEU A 29 -2.96 0.34 5.28
C LEU A 29 -2.25 1.03 6.44
N ARG A 30 -2.89 1.09 7.61
CA ARG A 30 -2.27 1.60 8.84
C ARG A 30 -1.99 0.44 9.79
N ALA A 31 -0.79 0.38 10.33
CA ALA A 31 -0.38 -0.63 11.30
C ALA A 31 0.55 -0.05 12.35
N ARG A 32 0.80 -0.78 13.43
CA ARG A 32 1.72 -0.33 14.50
C ARG A 32 3.18 -0.32 14.02
N ASP A 33 3.54 -1.29 13.20
CA ASP A 33 4.87 -1.50 12.64
C ASP A 33 4.77 -2.22 11.28
N ALA A 34 5.92 -2.41 10.62
CA ALA A 34 6.00 -3.01 9.29
C ALA A 34 5.60 -4.50 9.29
N ASP A 35 5.86 -5.24 10.38
CA ASP A 35 5.52 -6.66 10.48
C ASP A 35 4.00 -6.85 10.64
N ALA A 36 3.37 -6.03 11.47
CA ALA A 36 1.92 -5.97 11.59
C ALA A 36 1.29 -5.53 10.27
N ALA A 37 1.91 -4.58 9.56
CA ALA A 37 1.45 -4.16 8.24
C ALA A 37 1.47 -5.32 7.24
N ARG A 38 2.59 -6.07 7.21
CA ARG A 38 2.75 -7.26 6.38
C ARG A 38 1.68 -8.31 6.67
N ARG A 39 1.51 -8.70 7.93
CA ARG A 39 0.54 -9.73 8.32
C ARG A 39 -0.90 -9.34 7.97
N LEU A 40 -1.26 -8.07 8.20
CA LEU A 40 -2.57 -7.53 7.82
C LEU A 40 -2.76 -7.59 6.30
N ALA A 41 -1.75 -7.15 5.53
CA ALA A 41 -1.77 -7.18 4.08
C ALA A 41 -1.92 -8.59 3.50
N GLU A 42 -1.13 -9.54 4.00
CA GLU A 42 -1.20 -10.95 3.60
C GLU A 42 -2.57 -11.56 3.96
N SER A 43 -3.12 -11.24 5.14
CA SER A 43 -4.46 -11.71 5.55
C SER A 43 -5.60 -11.15 4.71
N ALA A 44 -5.48 -9.91 4.22
CA ALA A 44 -6.53 -9.24 3.45
C ALA A 44 -6.54 -9.68 1.98
N VAL A 45 -5.36 -9.91 1.40
CA VAL A 45 -5.21 -10.22 -0.04
C VAL A 45 -5.01 -11.72 -0.28
N GLY A 46 -4.71 -12.52 0.76
CA GLY A 46 -4.44 -13.95 0.63
C GLY A 46 -3.18 -14.25 -0.19
N ARG A 47 -2.25 -13.28 -0.27
CA ARG A 47 -1.01 -13.37 -1.06
C ARG A 47 0.17 -12.86 -0.26
N LEU A 48 1.35 -13.42 -0.53
CA LEU A 48 2.60 -12.99 0.08
C LEU A 48 2.94 -11.56 -0.33
N VAL A 49 3.35 -10.76 0.65
CA VAL A 49 3.86 -9.40 0.45
C VAL A 49 5.35 -9.49 0.16
N ASP A 50 5.78 -8.88 -0.95
CA ASP A 50 7.18 -8.84 -1.38
C ASP A 50 7.97 -7.76 -0.64
N ARG A 51 7.34 -6.59 -0.45
CA ARG A 51 7.98 -5.42 0.15
C ARG A 51 6.98 -4.59 0.94
N VAL A 52 7.40 -4.11 2.10
CA VAL A 52 6.66 -3.13 2.90
C VAL A 52 7.50 -1.87 2.99
N GLU A 53 6.89 -0.75 2.65
CA GLU A 53 7.51 0.58 2.76
C GLU A 53 6.64 1.46 3.67
N PRO A 54 7.24 2.33 4.50
CA PRO A 54 6.50 3.42 5.11
C PRO A 54 5.87 4.26 4.00
N ALA A 55 4.55 4.41 4.01
CA ALA A 55 3.89 5.32 3.08
C ALA A 55 3.89 6.71 3.74
N PRO A 56 4.26 7.79 3.03
CA PRO A 56 3.86 9.11 3.53
C PRO A 56 2.33 9.12 3.69
N PHE A 57 1.85 9.74 4.77
CA PHE A 57 0.43 10.11 4.90
C PHE A 57 -0.01 10.75 3.59
N PRO A 58 -1.25 10.59 3.10
CA PRO A 58 -1.66 11.29 1.91
C PRO A 58 -1.42 12.79 2.13
N LEU A 59 -0.39 13.32 1.47
CA LEU A 59 -0.38 14.71 1.08
C LEU A 59 -1.63 14.85 0.22
N PRO A 60 -2.43 15.92 0.37
CA PRO A 60 -3.54 16.18 -0.53
C PRO A 60 -2.96 16.09 -1.93
N PHE A 61 -3.42 15.11 -2.72
CA PHE A 61 -3.04 15.01 -4.12
C PHE A 61 -3.25 16.41 -4.71
N PRO A 62 -2.24 17.07 -5.32
CA PRO A 62 -2.59 18.13 -6.23
C PRO A 62 -3.40 17.42 -7.30
N THR A 63 -4.70 17.69 -7.33
CA THR A 63 -5.54 17.35 -8.48
C THR A 63 -5.03 18.24 -9.60
N THR A 64 -3.87 17.92 -10.16
CA THR A 64 -3.55 18.35 -11.51
C THR A 64 -4.45 17.50 -12.37
N ASN A 65 -5.68 17.97 -12.53
CA ASN A 65 -6.57 17.50 -13.56
C ASN A 65 -5.98 18.07 -14.87
N PRO A 66 -5.32 17.27 -15.72
CA PRO A 66 -4.78 17.79 -16.99
C PRO A 66 -5.90 18.25 -17.94
N ALA A 67 -7.17 18.00 -17.61
CA ALA A 67 -8.33 18.42 -18.40
C ALA A 67 -8.79 19.88 -18.15
N LYS A 68 -8.01 20.69 -17.42
CA LYS A 68 -8.35 22.12 -17.18
C LYS A 68 -7.36 23.09 -17.84
N GLU A 69 -6.58 22.62 -18.80
CA GLU A 69 -5.69 23.44 -19.63
C GLU A 69 -6.12 23.34 -21.11
N VAL A 70 -7.31 23.86 -21.41
CA VAL A 70 -7.77 24.26 -22.77
C VAL A 70 -8.67 25.47 -22.63
#